data_AF-A0A8I0JLE0-F1
#
_entry.id   AF-A0A8I0JLE0-F1
#
_cell.length_a   1.000
_cell.length_b   1.000
_cell.length_c   1.000
_cell.angle_alpha   90.00
_cell.angle_beta   90.00
_cell.angle_gamma   90.00
#
_symmetry.space_group_name_H-M   'P 1'
#
loop_
_entity.id
_entity.type
_entity.pdbx_description
1 polymer ?
#
loop_
_entity_poly.entity_id
_entity_poly.type
_entity_poly.pdbx_seq_one_letter_code
_entity_poly.pdbx_strand_id
1 'polypeptide(L)'
;MIQKSIPCKEPTLKIAERIFAFSVFTGTGVVLLCFFVITPLQYYAMPKLGYTRCNILEDHPTIYFTDWIKNPDWCIRGKSREWVNEQARLGK
;
A
#
# COMPACT_ATOMS: atom_id res chain seq x y z
N MET A 1 3.46 10.45 -37.22
CA MET A 1 2.68 11.44 -36.45
C MET A 1 3.64 12.37 -35.74
N ILE A 2 3.65 13.65 -36.11
CA ILE A 2 4.49 14.68 -35.50
C ILE A 2 3.70 15.26 -34.33
N GLN A 3 4.05 14.90 -33.11
CA GLN A 3 3.51 15.54 -31.91
C GLN A 3 4.25 16.87 -31.69
N LYS A 4 3.87 17.89 -32.46
CA LYS A 4 4.19 19.29 -32.15
C LYS A 4 3.04 19.84 -31.30
N SER A 5 3.20 19.95 -29.98
CA SER A 5 2.17 20.61 -29.17
C SER A 5 2.64 21.34 -27.92
N ILE A 6 3.94 21.54 -27.69
CA ILE A 6 4.40 22.44 -26.62
C ILE A 6 5.59 23.27 -27.14
N PRO A 7 5.48 24.61 -27.28
CA PRO A 7 6.62 25.46 -27.62
C PRO A 7 7.50 25.68 -26.38
N CYS A 8 8.04 24.60 -25.82
CA CYS A 8 9.01 24.66 -24.74
C CYS A 8 10.43 24.61 -25.33
N LYS A 9 11.35 25.39 -24.75
CA LYS A 9 12.76 25.35 -25.14
C LYS A 9 13.32 23.96 -24.82
N GLU A 10 14.08 23.36 -25.73
CA GLU A 10 14.79 22.07 -25.52
C GLU A 10 15.39 21.86 -24.12
N PRO A 11 16.09 22.83 -23.48
CA PRO A 11 16.60 22.68 -22.13
C PRO A 11 15.51 22.47 -21.08
N THR A 12 14.37 23.15 -21.19
CA THR A 12 13.24 22.98 -20.25
C THR A 12 12.59 21.60 -20.37
N LEU A 13 12.51 21.06 -21.60
CA LEU A 13 11.99 19.72 -21.83
C LEU A 13 12.90 18.64 -21.23
N LYS A 14 14.23 18.76 -21.42
CA LYS A 14 15.21 17.83 -20.83
C LYS A 14 15.22 17.84 -19.30
N ILE A 15 15.00 19.00 -18.68
CA ILE A 15 14.88 19.10 -17.22
C ILE A 15 13.61 18.40 -16.74
N ALA A 16 12.47 18.64 -17.40
CA ALA A 16 11.21 18.00 -17.06
C ALA A 16 11.29 16.47 -17.22
N GLU A 17 11.90 15.98 -18.30
CA GLU A 17 12.13 14.55 -18.53
C GLU A 17 13.01 13.93 -17.43
N ARG A 18 14.06 14.64 -17.01
CA ARG A 18 14.95 14.16 -15.95
C ARG A 18 14.26 14.10 -14.59
N ILE A 19 13.43 15.10 -14.27
CA ILE A 19 12.61 15.10 -13.04
C ILE A 19 11.62 13.93 -13.07
N PHE A 20 10.94 13.75 -14.20
CA PHE A 20 10.00 12.64 -14.37
C PHE A 20 10.70 11.29 -14.21
N ALA A 21 11.84 11.09 -14.89
CA ALA A 21 12.63 9.87 -14.76
C ALA A 21 13.06 9.61 -13.30
N PHE A 22 13.57 10.64 -12.61
CA PHE A 22 13.95 10.51 -11.20
C PHE A 22 12.77 10.16 -10.30
N SER A 23 11.59 10.75 -10.56
CA SER A 23 10.37 10.43 -9.81
C SER A 23 9.94 8.98 -10.01
N VAL A 24 10.05 8.45 -11.23
CA VAL A 24 9.76 7.05 -11.54
C VAL A 24 10.75 6.13 -10.82
N PHE A 25 12.06 6.38 -10.92
CA PHE A 25 13.07 5.56 -10.22
C PHE A 25 12.88 5.58 -8.71
N THR A 26 12.58 6.74 -8.14
CA THR A 26 12.33 6.87 -6.70
C THR A 26 11.07 6.09 -6.31
N GLY A 27 9.98 6.24 -7.06
CA GLY A 27 8.74 5.50 -6.84
C GLY A 27 8.94 3.99 -6.92
N THR A 28 9.63 3.51 -7.96
CA THR A 28 9.98 2.09 -8.09
C THR A 28 10.84 1.61 -6.92
N GLY A 29 11.84 2.39 -6.51
CA GLY A 29 12.69 2.08 -5.36
C GLY A 29 11.88 1.96 -4.05
N VAL A 30 10.93 2.87 -3.82
CA VAL A 30 10.03 2.81 -2.66
C VAL A 30 9.15 1.56 -2.71
N VAL A 31 8.56 1.23 -3.86
CA VAL A 31 7.75 0.01 -4.02
C VAL A 31 8.59 -1.23 -3.72
N LEU A 32 9.79 -1.33 -4.28
CA LEU A 32 10.69 -2.46 -4.02
C LEU A 32 11.06 -2.56 -2.53
N LEU A 33 11.38 -1.44 -1.88
CA LEU A 33 11.66 -1.41 -0.45
C LEU A 33 10.45 -1.86 0.39
N CYS A 34 9.25 -1.40 0.04
CA CYS A 34 8.02 -1.84 0.70
C CYS A 34 7.82 -3.36 0.58
N PHE A 35 7.94 -3.90 -0.63
CA PHE A 35 7.70 -5.32 -0.90
C PHE A 35 8.77 -6.24 -0.28
N PHE A 36 10.05 -5.89 -0.41
CA PHE A 36 11.14 -6.78 -0.01
C PHE A 36 11.63 -6.58 1.42
N VAL A 37 11.38 -5.42 2.03
CA VAL A 37 11.87 -5.10 3.39
C VAL A 37 10.70 -4.93 4.35
N ILE A 38 9.76 -4.03 4.04
CA ILE A 38 8.69 -3.66 4.97
C ILE A 38 7.69 -4.80 5.14
N THR A 39 7.23 -5.44 4.07
CA THR A 39 6.25 -6.53 4.15
C THR A 39 6.77 -7.74 4.97
N PRO A 40 8.00 -8.25 4.75
CA PRO A 40 8.57 -9.27 5.62
C PRO A 40 8.71 -8.81 7.07
N LEU A 41 9.17 -7.58 7.29
CA LEU A 41 9.30 -7.03 8.64
C LEU A 41 7.95 -7.00 9.37
N GLN A 42 6.89 -6.54 8.70
CA GLN A 42 5.53 -6.57 9.24
C GLN A 42 5.07 -7.99 9.56
N TYR A 43 5.37 -8.96 8.68
CA TYR A 43 5.02 -10.36 8.91
C TYR A 43 5.61 -10.93 10.21
N TYR A 44 6.84 -10.56 10.55
CA TYR A 44 7.50 -11.02 11.79
C TYR A 44 7.20 -10.15 13.02
N ALA A 45 6.98 -8.85 12.84
CA ALA A 45 6.78 -7.91 13.95
C ALA A 45 5.33 -7.88 14.44
N MET A 46 4.35 -7.91 13.55
CA MET A 46 2.93 -7.75 13.90
C MET A 46 2.40 -8.86 14.84
N PRO A 47 2.74 -10.15 14.66
CA PRO A 47 2.36 -11.19 15.63
C PRO A 47 2.94 -10.96 17.03
N LYS A 48 4.16 -10.43 17.12
CA LYS A 48 4.80 -10.10 18.40
C LYS A 48 4.13 -8.92 19.11
N LEU A 49 3.41 -8.08 18.38
CA LEU A 49 2.60 -6.99 18.90
C LEU A 49 1.16 -7.44 19.26
N GLY A 50 0.84 -8.73 19.13
CA GLY A 50 -0.49 -9.27 19.40
C GLY A 50 -1.49 -9.06 18.27
N TYR A 51 -1.03 -8.79 17.04
CA TYR A 51 -1.89 -8.71 15.87
C TYR A 51 -1.90 -10.04 15.11
N THR A 52 -3.08 -10.45 14.67
CA THR A 52 -3.30 -11.63 13.83
C THR A 52 -3.61 -11.19 12.40
N ARG A 53 -3.12 -11.95 11.43
CA ARG A 53 -3.40 -11.69 10.01
C ARG A 53 -4.84 -12.09 9.68
N CYS A 54 -5.58 -11.20 9.02
CA CYS A 54 -6.92 -11.42 8.50
C CYS A 54 -6.96 -11.12 7.00
N ASN A 55 -7.47 -12.06 6.20
CA ASN A 55 -7.56 -11.94 4.73
C ASN A 55 -8.97 -12.24 4.18
N ILE A 56 -9.96 -12.31 5.06
CA ILE A 56 -11.34 -12.70 4.73
C ILE A 56 -12.35 -11.55 4.83
N LEU A 57 -11.89 -10.33 5.11
CA LEU A 57 -12.74 -9.13 5.10
C LEU A 57 -13.20 -8.82 3.67
N GLU A 58 -14.40 -8.25 3.56
CA GLU A 58 -15.11 -8.05 2.29
C GLU A 58 -14.40 -7.06 1.36
N ASP A 59 -13.71 -6.07 1.92
CA ASP A 59 -13.06 -4.98 1.15
C ASP A 59 -11.76 -5.41 0.46
N HIS A 60 -11.34 -6.67 0.61
CA HIS A 60 -10.02 -7.14 0.18
C HIS A 60 -10.12 -8.29 -0.82
N PRO A 61 -10.28 -7.98 -2.13
CA PRO A 61 -10.43 -8.98 -3.19
C PRO A 61 -9.12 -9.67 -3.59
N THR A 62 -7.96 -9.30 -3.01
CA THR A 62 -6.66 -9.82 -3.45
C THR A 62 -5.90 -10.48 -2.31
N ILE A 63 -5.22 -11.59 -2.63
CA ILE A 63 -4.40 -12.39 -1.69
C ILE A 63 -3.20 -11.62 -1.10
N TYR A 64 -2.91 -10.43 -1.63
CA TYR A 64 -1.80 -9.57 -1.21
C TYR A 64 -2.20 -8.55 -0.16
N PHE A 65 -3.50 -8.46 0.17
CA PHE A 65 -3.94 -7.63 1.29
C PHE A 65 -3.66 -8.36 2.60
N THR A 66 -2.85 -7.72 3.45
CA THR A 66 -2.47 -8.25 4.76
C THR A 66 -3.05 -7.35 5.83
N ASP A 67 -4.33 -7.53 6.12
CA ASP A 67 -4.94 -6.83 7.24
C ASP A 67 -4.50 -7.48 8.55
N TRP A 68 -4.16 -6.63 9.51
CA TRP A 68 -3.69 -7.05 10.82
C TRP A 68 -4.72 -6.59 11.85
N ILE A 69 -5.32 -7.55 12.54
CA ILE A 69 -6.37 -7.29 13.52
C ILE A 69 -5.87 -7.72 14.90
N LYS A 70 -6.12 -6.89 15.91
CA LYS A 70 -5.66 -7.16 17.28
C LYS A 70 -6.42 -8.32 17.94
N ASN A 71 -7.73 -8.40 17.73
CA ASN A 71 -8.55 -9.52 18.18
C ASN A 71 -8.88 -10.45 16.98
N PRO A 72 -8.42 -11.71 17.00
CA PRO A 72 -8.70 -12.66 15.92
C PRO A 72 -10.20 -12.92 15.72
N ASP A 73 -11.03 -12.76 16.76
CA ASP A 73 -12.48 -13.00 16.69
C ASP A 73 -13.22 -11.99 15.80
N TRP A 74 -12.60 -10.84 15.53
CA TRP A 74 -13.17 -9.85 14.61
C TRP A 74 -12.86 -10.13 13.14
N CYS A 75 -12.07 -11.16 12.85
CA CYS A 75 -11.80 -11.60 11.47
C CYS A 75 -12.96 -12.48 10.97
N ILE A 76 -14.06 -11.84 10.56
CA ILE A 76 -15.28 -12.52 10.11
C ILE A 76 -15.46 -12.32 8.60
N ARG A 77 -15.78 -13.40 7.88
CA ARG A 77 -16.03 -13.36 6.43
C ARG A 77 -17.26 -12.50 6.12
N GLY A 78 -17.15 -11.60 5.14
CA GLY A 78 -18.27 -10.72 4.74
C GLY A 78 -18.52 -9.57 5.72
N LYS A 79 -17.53 -9.21 6.53
CA LYS A 79 -17.51 -7.94 7.28
C LYS A 79 -16.51 -6.98 6.63
N SER A 80 -16.86 -5.71 6.64
CA SER A 80 -16.00 -4.64 6.15
C SER A 80 -14.98 -4.21 7.22
N ARG A 81 -13.96 -3.46 6.81
CA ARG A 81 -12.95 -2.89 7.72
C ARG A 81 -13.57 -1.93 8.74
N GLU A 82 -14.60 -1.19 8.34
CA GLU A 82 -15.32 -0.22 9.16
C GLU A 82 -16.00 -0.93 10.33
N TRP A 83 -16.60 -2.10 10.08
CA TRP A 83 -17.17 -2.92 11.13
C TRP A 83 -16.12 -3.35 12.17
N VAL A 84 -14.91 -3.72 11.72
CA VAL A 84 -13.80 -4.06 12.63
C VAL A 84 -13.36 -2.84 13.43
N ASN A 85 -13.27 -1.66 12.80
CA ASN A 85 -12.96 -0.41 13.48
C ASN A 85 -14.02 -0.03 14.51
N GLU A 86 -15.30 -0.30 14.23
CA GLU A 86 -16.38 -0.12 15.19
C GLU A 86 -16.22 -1.05 16.40
N GLN A 87 -15.88 -2.33 16.19
CA GLN A 87 -15.62 -3.25 17.33
C GLN A 87 -14.43 -2.78 18.17
N ALA A 88 -13.35 -2.34 17.52
CA ALA A 88 -12.18 -1.80 18.21
C ALA A 88 -12.51 -0.55 19.03
N ARG A 89 -13.39 0.32 18.54
CA ARG A 89 -13.88 1.51 19.27
C ARG A 89 -14.80 1.15 20.43
N LEU A 90 -15.62 0.12 20.25
CA LEU A 90 -16.56 -0.35 21.27
C LEU A 90 -15.89 -1.20 22.37
N GLY A 91 -14.60 -1.54 22.22
CA GLY A 91 -13.80 -2.18 23.26
C GLY A 91 -14.32 -3.55 23.70
N LYS A 92 -15.06 -4.24 22.82
CA LYS A 92 -15.56 -5.60 23.04
C LYS A 92 -14.64 -6.64 22.42
#